data_AF-A0A8G1VM84-F1
#
_entry.id   AF-A0A8G1VM84-F1
#
_cell.length_a   1.000
_cell.length_b   1.000
_cell.length_c   1.000
_cell.angle_alpha   90.00
_cell.angle_beta   90.00
_cell.angle_gamma   90.00
#
_symmetry.space_group_name_H-M   'P 1'
#
loop_
_entity.id
_entity.type
_entity.pdbx_description
1 polymer ?
#
loop_
_entity_poly.entity_id
_entity_poly.type
_entity_poly.pdbx_seq_one_letter_code
_entity_poly.pdbx_strand_id
1 'polypeptide(L)'
;MGKGGRIVCIFTPYVLTIASLICIIMVGLGCTKSSSSTLNDLYFFRANLKNITSEASSTASTVSSVVSDLTGVSDGDLSAALEEIEKQYNIEDFYAIGLWGYCEGNITSNNSYQTSNCSKPEAEFWFNPMEIWNLEETGLENALPSNVKSALNTYKAVSKWMFIAYVIAFALTIVELVVGVFAICSRWGSCVTSLVSAVAFLFTAAASVTSTAMFAVLKGVFKSDLEQYGIKGQMGKNIYVATWLAVAFSLGATLFWIISSCCCSGRSPYNHRNRNRAVMAEKTPYTYEALGPHGQTQPIPYTNTSYPPPPPIHNNQTTGRTNAYEPFRHA
;
A
#
# COMPACT_ATOMS: atom_id res chain seq x y z
N MET A 1 29.35 4.38 -0.65
CA MET A 1 28.33 5.29 -0.07
C MET A 1 28.86 5.89 1.22
N GLY A 2 28.82 7.22 1.39
CA GLY A 2 29.20 7.89 2.64
C GLY A 2 28.23 7.54 3.77
N LYS A 3 28.63 7.81 5.03
CA LYS A 3 27.81 7.49 6.22
C LYS A 3 26.41 8.13 6.17
N GLY A 4 26.29 9.34 5.62
CA GLY A 4 24.99 10.04 5.45
C GLY A 4 24.04 9.39 4.44
N GLY A 5 24.55 8.88 3.32
CA GLY A 5 23.71 8.23 2.30
C GLY A 5 23.03 6.96 2.79
N ARG A 6 23.64 6.21 3.72
CA ARG A 6 23.03 5.01 4.32
C ARG A 6 21.87 5.34 5.24
N ILE A 7 22.00 6.42 6.01
CA ILE A 7 20.93 6.88 6.91
C ILE A 7 19.73 7.30 6.07
N VAL A 8 19.92 8.11 5.03
CA VAL A 8 18.83 8.53 4.15
C VAL A 8 18.16 7.31 3.48
N CYS A 9 18.90 6.39 2.90
CA CYS A 9 18.32 5.21 2.24
C CYS A 9 17.55 4.27 3.16
N ILE A 10 17.85 4.25 4.47
CA ILE A 10 17.12 3.43 5.45
C ILE A 10 15.91 4.21 5.99
N PHE A 11 16.04 5.48 6.35
CA PHE A 11 14.96 6.25 6.96
C PHE A 11 13.89 6.70 5.97
N THR A 12 14.26 7.02 4.72
CA THR A 12 13.30 7.49 3.70
C THR A 12 12.15 6.51 3.45
N PRO A 13 12.36 5.20 3.21
CA PRO A 13 11.24 4.29 3.00
C PRO A 13 10.30 4.21 4.21
N TYR A 14 10.82 4.27 5.44
CA TYR A 14 9.97 4.31 6.65
C TYR A 14 9.11 5.57 6.75
N VAL A 15 9.67 6.73 6.42
CA VAL A 15 8.89 7.97 6.44
C VAL A 15 7.76 7.91 5.40
N LEU A 16 8.05 7.37 4.22
CA LEU A 16 7.07 7.21 3.15
C LEU A 16 5.99 6.18 3.47
N THR A 17 6.34 5.05 4.09
CA THR A 17 5.33 4.06 4.53
C THR A 17 4.45 4.60 5.64
N ILE A 18 5.00 5.33 6.60
CA ILE A 18 4.21 6.00 7.65
C ILE A 18 3.27 7.04 7.04
N ALA A 19 3.76 7.86 6.09
CA ALA A 19 2.92 8.84 5.40
C ALA A 19 1.78 8.15 4.62
N SER A 20 2.09 7.05 3.91
CA SER A 20 1.08 6.23 3.23
C SER A 20 0.04 5.68 4.21
N LEU A 21 0.48 5.16 5.36
CA LEU A 21 -0.41 4.62 6.39
C LEU A 21 -1.37 5.70 6.92
N ILE A 22 -0.87 6.91 7.19
CA ILE A 22 -1.70 8.03 7.64
C ILE A 22 -2.76 8.39 6.58
N CYS A 23 -2.38 8.41 5.30
CA CYS A 23 -3.32 8.67 4.21
C CYS A 23 -4.41 7.58 4.11
N ILE A 24 -4.05 6.30 4.23
CA ILE A 24 -5.01 5.18 4.24
C ILE A 24 -5.97 5.31 5.43
N ILE A 25 -5.46 5.66 6.62
CA ILE A 25 -6.29 5.90 7.81
C ILE A 25 -7.28 7.04 7.57
N MET A 26 -6.83 8.17 6.99
CA MET A 26 -7.73 9.28 6.67
C MET A 26 -8.85 8.86 5.72
N VAL A 27 -8.54 8.10 4.67
CA VAL A 27 -9.55 7.53 3.75
C VAL A 27 -10.53 6.64 4.50
N GLY A 28 -10.06 5.82 5.45
CA GLY A 28 -10.90 4.97 6.28
C GLY A 28 -11.78 5.73 7.27
N LEU A 29 -11.33 6.86 7.81
CA LEU A 29 -12.10 7.66 8.76
C LEU A 29 -13.14 8.58 8.09
N GLY A 30 -13.12 8.70 6.76
CA GLY A 30 -14.08 9.51 6.01
C GLY A 30 -15.53 9.12 6.33
N CYS A 31 -16.38 10.13 6.54
CA CYS A 31 -17.81 9.95 6.87
C CYS A 31 -18.11 9.02 8.06
N THR A 32 -17.24 8.95 9.07
CA THR A 32 -17.47 8.10 10.26
C THR A 32 -18.10 8.85 11.44
N LYS A 33 -17.99 10.19 11.49
CA LYS A 33 -18.44 10.97 12.65
C LYS A 33 -19.04 12.32 12.26
N SER A 34 -20.33 12.49 12.54
CA SER A 34 -21.10 13.72 12.25
C SER A 34 -20.52 14.98 12.92
N SER A 35 -19.98 14.85 14.13
CA SER A 35 -19.45 15.99 14.90
C SER A 35 -18.17 16.63 14.33
N SER A 36 -17.48 16.01 13.37
CA SER A 36 -16.24 16.56 12.81
C SER A 36 -16.41 17.01 11.37
N SER A 37 -16.30 18.32 11.15
CA SER A 37 -16.38 18.92 9.81
C SER A 37 -15.32 18.36 8.85
N THR A 38 -14.10 18.06 9.34
CA THR A 38 -13.03 17.50 8.52
C THR A 38 -13.35 16.09 8.01
N LEU A 39 -13.97 15.25 8.84
CA LEU A 39 -14.35 13.88 8.44
C LEU A 39 -15.55 13.89 7.49
N ASN A 40 -16.48 14.84 7.66
CA ASN A 40 -17.65 15.00 6.80
C ASN A 40 -17.27 15.49 5.38
N ASP A 41 -16.12 16.17 5.25
CA ASP A 41 -15.57 16.60 3.96
C ASP A 41 -14.68 15.54 3.27
N LEU A 42 -14.45 14.41 3.94
CA LEU A 42 -13.83 13.21 3.37
C LEU A 42 -14.92 12.18 2.99
N TYR A 43 -15.39 12.26 1.75
CA TYR A 43 -16.39 11.37 1.18
C TYR A 43 -16.00 10.99 -0.25
N PHE A 44 -16.33 9.79 -0.70
CA PHE A 44 -16.11 9.38 -2.09
C PHE A 44 -17.12 10.01 -3.03
N PHE A 45 -18.39 9.92 -2.65
CA PHE A 45 -19.50 10.42 -3.44
C PHE A 45 -20.55 11.08 -2.54
N ARG A 46 -21.11 12.19 -3.00
CA ARG A 46 -22.20 12.89 -2.33
C ARG A 46 -23.34 13.09 -3.32
N ALA A 47 -24.50 12.55 -2.98
CA ALA A 47 -25.75 12.81 -3.68
C ALA A 47 -26.44 14.02 -3.03
N ASN A 48 -26.79 15.01 -3.84
CA ASN A 48 -27.58 16.18 -3.43
C ASN A 48 -29.01 16.00 -3.94
N LEU A 49 -29.96 15.92 -3.01
CA LEU A 49 -31.39 15.75 -3.23
C LEU A 49 -32.19 17.01 -2.84
N LYS A 50 -31.51 18.14 -2.52
CA LYS A 50 -32.17 19.39 -2.06
C LYS A 50 -33.33 19.83 -2.94
N ASN A 51 -33.23 19.64 -4.25
CA ASN A 51 -34.27 20.09 -5.18
C ASN A 51 -35.56 19.26 -5.08
N ILE A 52 -35.46 18.02 -4.59
CA ILE A 52 -36.59 17.14 -4.32
C ILE A 52 -37.17 17.49 -2.95
N THR A 53 -36.34 17.52 -1.92
CA THR A 53 -36.76 17.78 -0.53
C THR A 53 -37.31 19.19 -0.31
N SER A 54 -36.76 20.19 -1.00
CA SER A 54 -37.25 21.58 -0.92
C SER A 54 -38.58 21.78 -1.66
N GLU A 55 -38.87 20.99 -2.69
CA GLU A 55 -40.17 21.04 -3.39
C GLU A 55 -41.23 20.14 -2.74
N ALA A 56 -40.82 19.07 -2.04
CA ALA A 56 -41.70 18.18 -1.28
C ALA A 56 -42.34 18.86 -0.07
N SER A 57 -41.72 19.92 0.47
CA SER A 57 -42.34 20.78 1.51
C SER A 57 -43.52 21.63 0.98
N SER A 58 -43.73 21.70 -0.34
CA SER A 58 -44.86 22.44 -0.91
C SER A 58 -45.66 21.74 -2.01
N THR A 59 -45.24 20.61 -2.59
CA THR A 59 -46.00 20.04 -3.73
C THR A 59 -45.65 18.58 -4.04
N ALA A 60 -46.57 17.68 -3.73
CA ALA A 60 -46.67 16.32 -4.25
C ALA A 60 -47.11 16.30 -5.73
N SER A 61 -46.41 17.07 -6.59
CA SER A 61 -46.81 17.24 -7.99
C SER A 61 -45.65 17.37 -8.98
N THR A 62 -44.40 17.54 -8.53
CA THR A 62 -43.24 17.55 -9.42
C THR A 62 -42.60 16.18 -9.59
N VAL A 63 -42.89 15.18 -8.74
CA VAL A 63 -42.39 13.81 -8.94
C VAL A 63 -43.16 13.10 -10.06
N SER A 64 -44.41 13.49 -10.32
CA SER A 64 -45.21 13.00 -11.46
C SER A 64 -44.61 13.35 -12.84
N SER A 65 -43.98 14.51 -13.01
CA SER A 65 -43.35 14.89 -14.28
C SER A 65 -41.97 14.27 -14.48
N VAL A 66 -41.28 13.97 -13.37
CA VAL A 66 -39.95 13.33 -13.36
C VAL A 66 -40.04 11.90 -13.88
N VAL A 67 -41.05 11.13 -13.45
CA VAL A 67 -41.15 9.72 -13.81
C VAL A 67 -41.61 9.50 -15.25
N SER A 68 -42.40 10.41 -15.81
CA SER A 68 -42.98 10.29 -17.16
C SER A 68 -41.99 10.24 -18.34
N ASP A 69 -40.71 10.62 -18.15
CA ASP A 69 -39.72 10.71 -19.23
C ASP A 69 -38.68 9.56 -19.25
N LEU A 70 -38.73 8.63 -18.29
CA LEU A 70 -37.92 7.40 -18.29
C LEU A 70 -38.66 6.29 -19.05
N THR A 71 -38.58 6.34 -20.38
CA THR A 71 -39.22 5.37 -21.27
C THR A 71 -38.87 3.92 -20.90
N GLY A 72 -39.84 3.19 -20.34
CA GLY A 72 -39.81 1.73 -20.23
C GLY A 72 -40.14 1.14 -18.85
N VAL A 73 -40.42 1.95 -17.83
CA VAL A 73 -40.93 1.48 -16.53
C VAL A 73 -42.33 2.07 -16.34
N SER A 74 -43.27 1.31 -15.77
CA SER A 74 -44.65 1.76 -15.61
C SER A 74 -44.73 2.98 -14.69
N ASP A 75 -44.98 4.16 -15.28
CA ASP A 75 -44.75 5.51 -14.72
C ASP A 75 -45.61 5.94 -13.52
N GLY A 76 -46.63 5.15 -13.13
CA GLY A 76 -47.55 5.55 -12.07
C GLY A 76 -47.05 5.26 -10.65
N ASP A 77 -46.22 4.22 -10.48
CA ASP A 77 -45.93 3.67 -9.15
C ASP A 77 -44.65 4.22 -8.54
N LEU A 78 -43.62 4.58 -9.31
CA LEU A 78 -42.34 5.01 -8.73
C LEU A 78 -42.39 6.44 -8.18
N SER A 79 -43.10 7.35 -8.86
CA SER A 79 -43.29 8.73 -8.41
C SER A 79 -44.26 8.83 -7.24
N ALA A 80 -45.37 8.11 -7.32
CA ALA A 80 -46.31 7.98 -6.21
C ALA A 80 -45.67 7.28 -5.01
N ALA A 81 -44.88 6.22 -5.23
CA ALA A 81 -44.08 5.60 -4.19
C ALA A 81 -43.07 6.58 -3.61
N LEU A 82 -42.30 7.34 -4.40
CA LEU A 82 -41.35 8.32 -3.86
C LEU A 82 -42.04 9.47 -3.09
N GLU A 83 -43.19 9.99 -3.55
CA GLU A 83 -43.95 11.04 -2.85
C GLU A 83 -44.61 10.53 -1.55
N GLU A 84 -45.05 9.28 -1.54
CA GLU A 84 -45.62 8.62 -0.36
C GLU A 84 -44.51 8.21 0.63
N ILE A 85 -43.33 7.84 0.12
CA ILE A 85 -42.14 7.49 0.90
C ILE A 85 -41.49 8.73 1.51
N GLU A 86 -41.44 9.86 0.80
CA GLU A 86 -40.84 11.10 1.33
C GLU A 86 -41.70 11.74 2.44
N LYS A 87 -43.03 11.65 2.35
CA LYS A 87 -43.96 12.10 3.42
C LYS A 87 -43.92 11.22 4.67
N GLN A 88 -43.55 9.94 4.54
CA GLN A 88 -43.54 9.01 5.67
C GLN A 88 -42.13 8.72 6.24
N TYR A 89 -41.05 8.87 5.46
CA TYR A 89 -39.72 8.35 5.83
C TYR A 89 -38.58 9.38 5.94
N ASN A 90 -38.87 10.70 5.94
CA ASN A 90 -37.91 11.77 6.29
C ASN A 90 -36.55 11.66 5.58
N ILE A 91 -36.56 11.76 4.25
CA ILE A 91 -35.35 11.76 3.42
C ILE A 91 -34.57 13.07 3.65
N GLU A 92 -33.26 12.98 3.85
CA GLU A 92 -32.39 14.15 4.07
C GLU A 92 -31.90 14.77 2.75
N ASP A 93 -31.58 16.07 2.75
CA ASP A 93 -31.18 16.82 1.54
C ASP A 93 -29.91 16.28 0.86
N PHE A 94 -29.03 15.60 1.60
CA PHE A 94 -27.84 14.98 1.02
C PHE A 94 -27.41 13.71 1.73
N TYR A 95 -26.77 12.83 0.95
CA TYR A 95 -26.11 11.62 1.43
C TYR A 95 -24.66 11.61 0.95
N ALA A 96 -23.72 11.51 1.88
CA ALA A 96 -22.28 11.43 1.64
C ALA A 96 -21.78 10.03 1.98
N ILE A 97 -21.20 9.34 1.00
CA ILE A 97 -20.78 7.93 1.08
C ILE A 97 -19.29 7.88 1.41
N GLY A 98 -18.96 7.22 2.52
CA GLY A 98 -17.59 6.89 2.96
C GLY A 98 -17.23 5.43 2.68
N LEU A 99 -16.10 4.99 3.26
CA LEU A 99 -15.64 3.60 3.10
C LEU A 99 -16.43 2.60 3.96
N TRP A 100 -16.81 3.01 5.18
CA TRP A 100 -17.44 2.14 6.18
C TRP A 100 -18.93 2.44 6.40
N GLY A 101 -19.46 3.47 5.73
CA GLY A 101 -20.79 3.97 6.01
C GLY A 101 -21.12 5.21 5.21
N TYR A 102 -22.17 5.90 5.64
CA TYR A 102 -22.63 7.15 5.04
C TYR A 102 -22.98 8.17 6.11
N CYS A 103 -22.96 9.44 5.73
CA CYS A 103 -23.47 10.54 6.52
C CYS A 103 -24.58 11.25 5.76
N GLU A 104 -25.59 11.70 6.48
CA GLU A 104 -26.76 12.38 5.94
C GLU A 104 -26.95 13.73 6.62
N GLY A 105 -27.68 14.63 5.97
CA GLY A 105 -28.08 15.88 6.59
C GLY A 105 -28.70 16.87 5.63
N ASN A 106 -28.83 18.10 6.11
CA ASN A 106 -29.54 19.17 5.43
C ASN A 106 -28.60 20.20 4.77
N ILE A 107 -29.05 20.82 3.69
CA ILE A 107 -28.31 21.86 2.96
C ILE A 107 -28.93 23.22 3.28
N THR A 108 -28.22 24.01 4.09
CA THR A 108 -28.65 25.35 4.48
C THR A 108 -28.83 26.28 3.26
N SER A 109 -29.57 27.37 3.42
CA SER A 109 -29.79 28.43 2.42
C SER A 109 -28.49 28.99 1.81
N ASN A 110 -27.37 28.94 2.54
CA ASN A 110 -26.04 29.33 2.05
C ASN A 110 -25.32 28.25 1.23
N ASN A 111 -26.01 27.18 0.82
CA ASN A 111 -25.43 25.99 0.17
C ASN A 111 -24.32 25.30 0.98
N SER A 112 -24.32 25.46 2.31
CA SER A 112 -23.46 24.73 3.22
C SER A 112 -24.10 23.40 3.60
N TYR A 113 -23.31 22.33 3.55
CA TYR A 113 -23.72 20.99 3.96
C TYR A 113 -23.61 20.86 5.48
N GLN A 114 -24.72 20.68 6.18
CA GLN A 114 -24.74 20.38 7.60
C GLN A 114 -25.06 18.91 7.80
N THR A 115 -24.05 18.14 8.20
CA THR A 115 -24.24 16.72 8.53
C THR A 115 -25.01 16.60 9.84
N SER A 116 -26.17 15.95 9.78
CA SER A 116 -27.02 15.68 10.94
C SER A 116 -26.54 14.41 11.65
N ASN A 117 -26.49 13.30 10.90
CA ASN A 117 -26.19 12.00 11.45
C ASN A 117 -25.25 11.21 10.51
N CYS A 118 -24.56 10.22 11.08
CA CYS A 118 -23.77 9.26 10.31
C CYS A 118 -24.13 7.85 10.74
N SER A 119 -24.14 6.93 9.77
CA SER A 119 -24.37 5.52 10.02
C SER A 119 -23.26 4.93 10.89
N LYS A 120 -23.57 3.84 11.59
CA LYS A 120 -22.54 3.07 12.29
C LYS A 120 -21.58 2.46 11.24
N PRO A 121 -20.27 2.43 11.50
CA PRO A 121 -19.31 1.79 10.61
C PRO A 121 -19.60 0.29 10.49
N GLU A 122 -19.82 -0.17 9.26
CA GLU A 122 -20.03 -1.58 8.96
C GLU A 122 -18.95 -2.12 8.03
N ALA A 123 -18.57 -3.37 8.25
CA ALA A 123 -17.64 -4.06 7.36
C ALA A 123 -18.36 -4.41 6.05
N GLU A 124 -17.65 -4.33 4.92
CA GLU A 124 -18.22 -4.60 3.59
C GLU A 124 -19.42 -3.69 3.25
N PHE A 125 -19.39 -2.45 3.77
CA PHE A 125 -20.44 -1.48 3.52
C PHE A 125 -20.65 -1.23 2.02
N TRP A 126 -21.92 -1.17 1.63
CA TRP A 126 -22.37 -0.71 0.33
C TRP A 126 -23.63 0.11 0.54
N PHE A 127 -23.79 1.17 -0.25
CA PHE A 127 -24.97 2.02 -0.14
C PHE A 127 -26.18 1.32 -0.78
N ASN A 128 -27.12 0.86 0.06
CA ASN A 128 -28.39 0.27 -0.37
C ASN A 128 -29.51 1.32 -0.28
N PRO A 129 -29.95 1.90 -1.40
CA PRO A 129 -31.01 2.92 -1.35
C PRO A 129 -32.33 2.37 -0.80
N MET A 130 -32.64 1.09 -0.97
CA MET A 130 -33.90 0.50 -0.51
C MET A 130 -34.00 0.43 1.02
N GLU A 131 -32.90 0.05 1.67
CA GLU A 131 -32.84 -0.08 3.13
C GLU A 131 -32.67 1.28 3.81
N ILE A 132 -31.83 2.15 3.24
CA ILE A 132 -31.51 3.48 3.81
C ILE A 132 -32.72 4.40 3.80
N TRP A 133 -33.58 4.28 2.78
CA TRP A 133 -34.81 5.06 2.66
C TRP A 133 -36.05 4.27 3.12
N ASN A 134 -35.88 3.11 3.77
CA ASN A 134 -36.96 2.25 4.29
C ASN A 134 -38.05 1.85 3.25
N LEU A 135 -37.69 1.70 1.97
CA LEU A 135 -38.62 1.28 0.92
C LEU A 135 -38.97 -0.22 0.97
N GLU A 136 -38.32 -1.00 1.84
CA GLU A 136 -38.50 -2.45 1.92
C GLU A 136 -39.96 -2.83 2.25
N GLU A 137 -40.67 -1.99 3.00
CA GLU A 137 -42.09 -2.20 3.33
C GLU A 137 -43.05 -1.96 2.15
N THR A 138 -42.59 -1.32 1.08
CA THR A 138 -43.43 -0.96 -0.09
C THR A 138 -43.48 -2.04 -1.17
N GLY A 139 -42.69 -3.12 -1.05
CA GLY A 139 -42.65 -4.21 -2.04
C GLY A 139 -42.05 -3.83 -3.41
N LEU A 140 -41.50 -2.62 -3.54
CA LEU A 140 -40.96 -2.05 -4.77
C LEU A 140 -39.71 -2.81 -5.29
N GLU A 141 -39.10 -3.67 -4.47
CA GLU A 141 -37.94 -4.49 -4.84
C GLU A 141 -38.19 -5.42 -6.06
N ASN A 142 -39.46 -5.77 -6.30
CA ASN A 142 -39.90 -6.57 -7.45
C ASN A 142 -40.29 -5.74 -8.67
N ALA A 143 -40.49 -4.43 -8.49
CA ALA A 143 -40.82 -3.49 -9.56
C ALA A 143 -39.57 -2.89 -10.24
N LEU A 144 -38.39 -3.02 -9.62
CA LEU A 144 -37.15 -2.54 -10.23
C LEU A 144 -36.82 -3.33 -11.52
N PRO A 145 -36.55 -2.65 -12.65
CA PRO A 145 -36.16 -3.32 -13.87
C PRO A 145 -34.85 -4.12 -13.66
N SER A 146 -34.75 -5.27 -14.33
CA SER A 146 -33.62 -6.20 -14.19
C SER A 146 -32.24 -5.56 -14.44
N ASN A 147 -32.19 -4.52 -15.28
CA ASN A 147 -30.99 -3.74 -15.56
C ASN A 147 -30.47 -2.99 -14.33
N VAL A 148 -31.35 -2.37 -13.55
CA VAL A 148 -31.00 -1.63 -12.33
C VAL A 148 -30.57 -2.60 -11.23
N LYS A 149 -31.28 -3.73 -11.08
CA LYS A 149 -30.90 -4.79 -10.13
C LYS A 149 -29.52 -5.36 -10.41
N SER A 150 -29.18 -5.55 -11.69
CA SER A 150 -27.86 -6.03 -12.12
C SER A 150 -26.75 -5.00 -11.86
N ALA A 151 -27.03 -3.72 -12.12
CA ALA A 151 -26.11 -2.64 -11.81
C ALA A 151 -25.87 -2.50 -10.30
N LEU A 152 -26.91 -2.58 -9.47
CA LEU A 152 -26.82 -2.55 -8.01
C LEU A 152 -26.05 -3.76 -7.47
N ASN A 153 -26.27 -4.96 -8.00
CA ASN A 153 -25.49 -6.14 -7.62
C ASN A 153 -24.01 -5.99 -7.99
N THR A 154 -23.71 -5.41 -9.15
CA THR A 154 -22.32 -5.11 -9.56
C THR A 154 -21.69 -4.08 -8.63
N TYR A 155 -22.41 -2.99 -8.33
CA TYR A 155 -22.01 -1.97 -7.38
C TYR A 155 -21.73 -2.56 -5.99
N LYS A 156 -22.60 -3.43 -5.49
CA LYS A 156 -22.42 -4.15 -4.23
C LYS A 156 -21.14 -4.98 -4.25
N ALA A 157 -20.92 -5.80 -5.28
CA ALA A 157 -19.71 -6.62 -5.40
C ALA A 157 -18.43 -5.76 -5.45
N VAL A 158 -18.44 -4.67 -6.21
CA VAL A 158 -17.30 -3.76 -6.34
C VAL A 158 -17.03 -3.01 -5.03
N SER A 159 -18.06 -2.57 -4.31
CA SER A 159 -17.94 -1.90 -3.00
C SER A 159 -17.28 -2.82 -1.97
N LYS A 160 -17.77 -4.06 -1.90
CA LYS A 160 -17.22 -5.09 -1.00
C LYS A 160 -15.76 -5.38 -1.31
N TRP A 161 -15.43 -5.55 -2.58
CA TRP A 161 -14.05 -5.79 -2.99
C TRP A 161 -13.15 -4.58 -2.67
N MET A 162 -13.62 -3.36 -2.92
CA MET A 162 -12.91 -2.12 -2.57
C MET A 162 -12.61 -2.03 -1.08
N PHE A 163 -13.60 -2.34 -0.24
CA PHE A 163 -13.44 -2.39 1.21
C PHE A 163 -12.35 -3.39 1.63
N ILE A 164 -12.43 -4.63 1.14
CA ILE A 164 -11.44 -5.68 1.43
C ILE A 164 -10.05 -5.26 0.96
N ALA A 165 -9.93 -4.64 -0.22
CA ALA A 165 -8.66 -4.19 -0.77
C ALA A 165 -8.00 -3.10 0.11
N TYR A 166 -8.76 -2.13 0.63
CA TYR A 166 -8.23 -1.12 1.57
C TYR A 166 -7.82 -1.73 2.91
N VAL A 167 -8.56 -2.72 3.43
CA VAL A 167 -8.20 -3.41 4.68
C VAL A 167 -6.90 -4.22 4.51
N ILE A 168 -6.75 -4.93 3.39
CA ILE A 168 -5.52 -5.66 3.07
C ILE A 168 -4.35 -4.69 2.90
N ALA A 169 -4.55 -3.57 2.19
CA ALA A 169 -3.53 -2.53 2.06
C ALA A 169 -3.09 -1.96 3.42
N PHE A 170 -4.04 -1.69 4.32
CA PHE A 170 -3.75 -1.24 5.68
C PHE A 170 -2.96 -2.29 6.50
N ALA A 171 -3.38 -3.56 6.47
CA ALA A 171 -2.68 -4.63 7.17
C ALA A 171 -1.27 -4.84 6.62
N LEU A 172 -1.11 -4.87 5.29
CA LEU A 172 0.18 -5.05 4.63
C LEU A 172 1.14 -3.89 4.89
N THR A 173 0.66 -2.65 4.95
CA THR A 173 1.50 -1.48 5.29
C THR A 173 1.98 -1.52 6.75
N ILE A 174 1.17 -2.03 7.69
CA ILE A 174 1.63 -2.28 9.07
C ILE A 174 2.68 -3.40 9.11
N VAL A 175 2.41 -4.51 8.41
CA VAL A 175 3.35 -5.62 8.31
C VAL A 175 4.67 -5.15 7.67
N GLU A 176 4.61 -4.30 6.65
CA GLU A 176 5.77 -3.70 6.00
C GLU A 176 6.63 -2.91 7.00
N LEU A 177 6.02 -2.14 7.91
CA LEU A 177 6.76 -1.41 8.95
C LEU A 177 7.50 -2.36 9.90
N VAL A 178 6.86 -3.46 10.31
CA VAL A 178 7.45 -4.47 11.22
C VAL A 178 8.55 -5.26 10.52
N VAL A 179 8.27 -5.78 9.32
CA VAL A 179 9.20 -6.57 8.51
C VAL A 179 10.39 -5.74 8.06
N GLY A 180 10.19 -4.44 7.81
CA GLY A 180 11.25 -3.50 7.48
C GLY A 180 12.36 -3.46 8.54
N VAL A 181 12.06 -3.70 9.82
CA VAL A 181 13.09 -3.71 10.88
C VAL A 181 14.08 -4.85 10.65
N PHE A 182 13.58 -6.00 10.18
CA PHE A 182 14.40 -7.15 9.83
C PHE A 182 15.20 -6.94 8.53
N ALA A 183 14.80 -6.01 7.65
CA ALA A 183 15.56 -5.65 6.46
C ALA A 183 16.95 -5.09 6.79
N ILE A 184 17.09 -4.43 7.95
CA ILE A 184 18.36 -3.83 8.40
C ILE A 184 19.37 -4.92 8.80
N CYS A 185 18.89 -6.06 9.30
CA CYS A 185 19.73 -7.11 9.88
C CYS A 185 20.13 -8.21 8.87
N SER A 186 19.40 -8.38 7.76
CA SER A 186 19.63 -9.49 6.81
C SER A 186 19.36 -9.10 5.35
N ARG A 187 20.20 -9.60 4.43
CA ARG A 187 19.99 -9.47 2.97
C ARG A 187 18.68 -10.13 2.53
N TRP A 188 18.30 -11.24 3.15
CA TRP A 188 17.03 -11.92 2.89
C TRP A 188 15.86 -11.11 3.42
N GLY A 189 16.00 -10.48 4.59
CA GLY A 189 14.97 -9.58 5.14
C GLY A 189 14.66 -8.40 4.23
N SER A 190 15.67 -7.84 3.57
CA SER A 190 15.49 -6.74 2.61
C SER A 190 14.72 -7.14 1.35
N CYS A 191 14.99 -8.35 0.83
CA CYS A 191 14.25 -8.91 -0.31
C CYS A 191 12.77 -9.13 0.04
N VAL A 192 12.51 -9.76 1.20
CA VAL A 192 11.14 -10.03 1.67
C VAL A 192 10.37 -8.71 1.91
N THR A 193 11.01 -7.71 2.53
CA THR A 193 10.39 -6.39 2.74
C THR A 193 10.01 -5.72 1.42
N SER A 194 10.88 -5.79 0.42
CA SER A 194 10.60 -5.22 -0.91
C SER A 194 9.39 -5.90 -1.56
N LEU A 195 9.28 -7.22 -1.44
CA LEU A 195 8.12 -7.97 -1.93
C LEU A 195 6.84 -7.59 -1.18
N VAL A 196 6.87 -7.53 0.15
CA VAL A 196 5.71 -7.11 0.97
C VAL A 196 5.28 -5.69 0.58
N SER A 197 6.23 -4.76 0.43
CA SER A 197 5.94 -3.38 0.01
C SER A 197 5.30 -3.32 -1.37
N ALA A 198 5.78 -4.13 -2.32
CA ALA A 198 5.21 -4.21 -3.66
C ALA A 198 3.75 -4.68 -3.62
N VAL A 199 3.45 -5.71 -2.82
CA VAL A 199 2.07 -6.20 -2.64
C VAL A 199 1.20 -5.13 -1.97
N ALA A 200 1.71 -4.45 -0.94
CA ALA A 200 0.98 -3.35 -0.27
C ALA A 200 0.64 -2.22 -1.25
N PHE A 201 1.59 -1.81 -2.09
CA PHE A 201 1.37 -0.83 -3.15
C PHE A 201 0.31 -1.30 -4.16
N LEU A 202 0.38 -2.54 -4.63
CA LEU A 202 -0.58 -3.08 -5.59
C LEU A 202 -2.01 -3.04 -5.05
N PHE A 203 -2.23 -3.46 -3.79
CA PHE A 203 -3.56 -3.38 -3.18
C PHE A 203 -4.01 -1.93 -2.97
N THR A 204 -3.12 -1.03 -2.53
CA THR A 204 -3.44 0.40 -2.36
C THR A 204 -3.84 1.05 -3.70
N ALA A 205 -3.08 0.78 -4.76
CA ALA A 205 -3.36 1.27 -6.10
C ALA A 205 -4.65 0.67 -6.66
N ALA A 206 -4.86 -0.64 -6.51
CA ALA A 206 -6.05 -1.30 -7.02
C ALA A 206 -7.32 -0.81 -6.30
N ALA A 207 -7.28 -0.61 -4.98
CA ALA A 207 -8.37 -0.01 -4.22
C ALA A 207 -8.68 1.44 -4.66
N SER A 208 -7.63 2.23 -4.90
CA SER A 208 -7.76 3.62 -5.37
C SER A 208 -8.36 3.71 -6.77
N VAL A 209 -7.89 2.89 -7.71
CA VAL A 209 -8.40 2.82 -9.08
C VAL A 209 -9.85 2.37 -9.08
N THR A 210 -10.18 1.30 -8.34
CA THR A 210 -11.56 0.80 -8.28
C THR A 210 -12.51 1.83 -7.70
N SER A 211 -12.14 2.51 -6.60
CA SER A 211 -12.95 3.60 -6.04
C SER A 211 -13.15 4.73 -7.05
N THR A 212 -12.09 5.14 -7.75
CA THR A 212 -12.17 6.24 -8.72
C THR A 212 -13.07 5.86 -9.90
N ALA A 213 -12.89 4.67 -10.48
CA ALA A 213 -13.66 4.21 -11.63
C ALA A 213 -15.14 4.05 -11.28
N MET A 214 -15.43 3.41 -10.15
CA MET A 214 -16.79 3.14 -9.68
C MET A 214 -17.59 4.42 -9.50
N PHE A 215 -17.08 5.37 -8.73
CA PHE A 215 -17.79 6.61 -8.47
C PHE A 215 -17.78 7.53 -9.71
N ALA A 216 -16.82 7.39 -10.64
CA ALA A 216 -16.81 8.15 -11.89
C ALA A 216 -17.97 7.74 -12.79
N VAL A 217 -18.23 6.43 -12.88
CA VAL A 217 -19.42 5.90 -13.55
C VAL A 217 -20.68 6.41 -12.85
N LEU A 218 -20.73 6.35 -11.51
CA LEU A 218 -21.88 6.85 -10.75
C LEU A 218 -22.15 8.34 -11.02
N LYS A 219 -21.11 9.18 -11.00
CA LYS A 219 -21.22 10.60 -11.36
C LYS A 219 -21.73 10.79 -12.79
N GLY A 220 -21.28 9.96 -13.72
CA GLY A 220 -21.75 9.97 -15.10
C GLY A 220 -23.25 9.71 -15.19
N VAL A 221 -23.75 8.68 -14.51
CA VAL A 221 -25.17 8.34 -14.43
C VAL A 221 -25.99 9.48 -13.80
N PHE A 222 -25.51 10.06 -12.69
CA PHE A 222 -26.19 11.19 -12.05
C PHE A 222 -26.28 12.41 -12.96
N LYS A 223 -25.29 12.62 -13.83
CA LYS A 223 -25.30 13.75 -14.77
C LYS A 223 -26.24 13.49 -15.95
N SER A 224 -26.26 12.27 -16.49
CA SER A 224 -27.06 11.95 -17.67
C SER A 224 -28.54 11.78 -17.35
N ASP A 225 -28.86 11.06 -16.28
CA ASP A 225 -30.22 10.54 -16.06
C ASP A 225 -30.95 11.31 -14.95
N LEU A 226 -30.20 11.88 -13.99
CA LEU A 226 -30.76 12.49 -12.78
C LEU A 226 -30.62 14.01 -12.72
N GLU A 227 -29.81 14.61 -13.60
CA GLU A 227 -29.63 16.08 -13.65
C GLU A 227 -30.94 16.78 -14.05
N GLN A 228 -31.73 16.16 -14.93
CA GLN A 228 -33.07 16.59 -15.31
C GLN A 228 -34.06 16.64 -14.13
N TYR A 229 -33.79 15.88 -13.07
CA TYR A 229 -34.62 15.81 -11.85
C TYR A 229 -34.03 16.64 -10.71
N GLY A 230 -33.01 17.46 -10.99
CA GLY A 230 -32.37 18.32 -10.00
C GLY A 230 -31.48 17.58 -8.98
N ILE A 231 -31.30 16.26 -9.11
CA ILE A 231 -30.40 15.49 -8.25
C ILE A 231 -28.97 15.63 -8.78
N LYS A 232 -28.05 16.09 -7.94
CA LYS A 232 -26.65 16.31 -8.34
C LYS A 232 -25.69 15.40 -7.58
N GLY A 233 -24.98 14.57 -8.31
CA GLY A 233 -23.89 13.74 -7.79
C GLY A 233 -22.54 14.48 -7.84
N GLN A 234 -21.85 14.56 -6.71
CA GLN A 234 -20.52 15.18 -6.61
C GLN A 234 -19.50 14.20 -6.01
N MET A 235 -18.30 14.18 -6.58
CA MET A 235 -17.16 13.46 -6.02
C MET A 235 -16.43 14.32 -5.00
N GLY A 236 -16.02 13.73 -3.88
CA GLY A 236 -15.26 14.44 -2.86
C GLY A 236 -13.79 14.57 -3.25
N LYS A 237 -13.30 15.78 -3.44
CA LYS A 237 -11.91 16.02 -3.90
C LYS A 237 -10.88 15.55 -2.86
N ASN A 238 -11.15 15.77 -1.58
CA ASN A 238 -10.18 15.54 -0.50
C ASN A 238 -9.85 14.05 -0.31
N ILE A 239 -10.85 13.17 -0.37
CA ILE A 239 -10.60 11.73 -0.20
C ILE A 239 -9.80 11.16 -1.37
N TYR A 240 -10.04 11.65 -2.59
CA TYR A 240 -9.29 11.23 -3.75
C TYR A 240 -7.85 11.74 -3.71
N VAL A 241 -7.64 12.99 -3.26
CA VAL A 241 -6.28 13.49 -3.01
C VAL A 241 -5.58 12.61 -1.97
N ALA A 242 -6.25 12.27 -0.86
CA ALA A 242 -5.67 11.42 0.18
C ALA A 242 -5.33 10.01 -0.35
N THR A 243 -6.23 9.39 -1.12
CA THR A 243 -5.99 8.03 -1.64
C THR A 243 -4.89 8.00 -2.69
N TRP A 244 -4.84 8.97 -3.61
CA TRP A 244 -3.76 9.06 -4.59
C TRP A 244 -2.42 9.46 -3.97
N LEU A 245 -2.41 10.24 -2.89
CA LEU A 245 -1.21 10.48 -2.09
C LEU A 245 -0.73 9.20 -1.40
N ALA A 246 -1.64 8.36 -0.88
CA ALA A 246 -1.27 7.05 -0.34
C ALA A 246 -0.60 6.18 -1.42
N VAL A 247 -1.14 6.17 -2.63
CA VAL A 247 -0.53 5.47 -3.78
C VAL A 247 0.85 6.02 -4.12
N ALA A 248 1.02 7.34 -4.13
CA ALA A 248 2.31 7.97 -4.43
C ALA A 248 3.36 7.67 -3.35
N PHE A 249 2.99 7.76 -2.07
CA PHE A 249 3.90 7.46 -0.95
C PHE A 249 4.23 5.98 -0.86
N SER A 250 3.27 5.08 -1.07
CA SER A 250 3.54 3.64 -1.14
C SER A 250 4.44 3.30 -2.33
N LEU A 251 4.19 3.85 -3.53
CA LEU A 251 5.09 3.69 -4.68
C LEU A 251 6.51 4.17 -4.35
N GLY A 252 6.64 5.36 -3.77
CA GLY A 252 7.93 5.88 -3.30
C GLY A 252 8.61 4.91 -2.34
N ALA A 253 7.90 4.44 -1.31
CA ALA A 253 8.42 3.46 -0.37
C ALA A 253 8.92 2.19 -1.07
N THR A 254 8.13 1.59 -1.97
CA THR A 254 8.54 0.38 -2.71
C THR A 254 9.82 0.59 -3.51
N LEU A 255 9.94 1.73 -4.22
CA LEU A 255 11.13 2.05 -4.98
C LEU A 255 12.36 2.20 -4.07
N PHE A 256 12.21 2.88 -2.94
CA PHE A 256 13.30 3.02 -1.96
C PHE A 256 13.68 1.69 -1.30
N TRP A 257 12.72 0.80 -1.02
CA TRP A 257 12.99 -0.56 -0.54
C TRP A 257 13.77 -1.39 -1.56
N ILE A 258 13.38 -1.33 -2.83
CA ILE A 258 14.08 -2.02 -3.92
C ILE A 258 15.49 -1.46 -4.11
N ILE A 259 15.65 -0.14 -4.16
CA ILE A 259 16.97 0.53 -4.31
C ILE A 259 17.87 0.23 -3.11
N SER A 260 17.32 0.21 -1.89
CA SER A 260 18.07 -0.16 -0.69
C SER A 260 18.58 -1.61 -0.78
N SER A 261 17.71 -2.54 -1.19
CA SER A 261 18.03 -3.96 -1.37
C SER A 261 19.10 -4.20 -2.45
N CYS A 262 18.94 -3.58 -3.62
CA CYS A 262 19.80 -3.80 -4.80
C CYS A 262 21.11 -2.99 -4.76
N CYS A 263 21.10 -1.75 -4.28
CA CYS A 263 22.24 -0.82 -4.41
C CYS A 263 22.91 -0.47 -3.07
N CYS A 264 22.22 -0.64 -1.93
CA CYS A 264 22.75 -0.25 -0.61
C CYS A 264 23.24 -1.43 0.24
N SER A 265 23.00 -2.68 -0.20
CA SER A 265 23.46 -3.92 0.45
C SER A 265 24.98 -4.21 0.26
N GLY A 266 25.70 -3.34 -0.45
CA GLY A 266 27.14 -3.41 -0.65
C GLY A 266 27.96 -3.10 0.60
N ARG A 267 28.05 -4.04 1.54
CA ARG A 267 29.28 -4.24 2.31
C ARG A 267 30.15 -5.18 1.49
N SER A 268 30.97 -4.60 0.62
CA SER A 268 32.20 -5.30 0.24
C SER A 268 32.94 -5.61 1.56
N PRO A 269 33.22 -6.88 1.90
CA PRO A 269 34.14 -7.20 2.99
C PRO A 269 35.54 -6.64 2.71
N TYR A 270 35.82 -6.33 1.45
CA TYR A 270 37.04 -5.72 0.95
C TYR A 270 36.95 -4.19 1.02
N ASN A 271 36.81 -3.64 2.22
CA ASN A 271 37.22 -2.25 2.41
C ASN A 271 38.75 -2.27 2.63
N HIS A 272 39.47 -2.25 1.52
CA HIS A 272 40.92 -2.08 1.47
C HIS A 272 41.30 -0.70 2.05
N ARG A 273 41.42 -0.60 3.37
CA ARG A 273 42.13 0.51 4.02
C ARG A 273 43.13 0.06 5.08
N ASN A 274 43.43 -1.24 5.15
CA ASN A 274 44.66 -1.71 5.76
C ASN A 274 45.47 -2.50 4.73
N ARG A 275 46.42 -1.78 4.13
CA ARG A 275 47.65 -2.33 3.56
C ARG A 275 48.28 -3.20 4.67
N ASN A 276 48.51 -4.48 4.40
CA ASN A 276 49.15 -5.50 5.27
C ASN A 276 48.24 -6.55 5.94
N ARG A 277 47.23 -7.08 5.23
CA ARG A 277 46.82 -8.46 5.51
C ARG A 277 46.90 -9.27 4.24
N ALA A 278 47.87 -10.18 4.25
CA ALA A 278 48.06 -11.22 3.26
C ALA A 278 46.72 -11.84 2.89
N VAL A 279 46.54 -12.08 1.59
CA VAL A 279 45.51 -12.96 1.07
C VAL A 279 45.76 -14.32 1.74
N MET A 280 45.01 -14.64 2.80
CA MET A 280 44.89 -16.02 3.24
C MET A 280 44.05 -16.68 2.16
N ALA A 281 44.71 -17.23 1.14
CA ALA A 281 44.10 -18.21 0.28
C ALA A 281 43.44 -19.23 1.22
N GLU A 282 42.11 -19.36 1.08
CA GLU A 282 41.34 -20.41 1.70
C GLU A 282 42.04 -21.74 1.38
N LYS A 283 42.65 -22.33 2.40
CA LYS A 283 43.31 -23.65 2.31
C LYS A 283 42.28 -24.60 1.70
N THR A 284 42.47 -25.08 0.48
CA THR A 284 43.05 -26.39 0.13
C THR A 284 42.71 -26.66 -1.36
N PRO A 285 43.43 -27.53 -2.13
CA PRO A 285 44.13 -28.73 -1.68
C PRO A 285 45.59 -28.90 -2.17
N TYR A 286 46.39 -29.53 -1.31
CA TYR A 286 47.64 -30.24 -1.59
C TYR A 286 48.50 -29.74 -2.76
N THR A 287 49.26 -28.67 -2.54
CA THR A 287 50.53 -28.54 -3.26
C THR A 287 51.54 -29.39 -2.51
N TYR A 288 51.78 -30.62 -2.98
CA TYR A 288 52.88 -31.44 -2.48
C TYR A 288 54.18 -30.74 -2.88
N GLU A 289 54.83 -30.10 -1.92
CA GLU A 289 56.20 -29.61 -2.11
C GLU A 289 57.12 -30.82 -1.99
N ALA A 290 57.74 -31.21 -3.10
CA ALA A 290 58.68 -32.31 -3.10
C ALA A 290 59.93 -31.91 -2.32
N LEU A 291 60.04 -32.38 -1.07
CA LEU A 291 61.29 -32.36 -0.31
C LEU A 291 62.26 -33.37 -0.93
N GLY A 292 62.97 -32.94 -1.98
CA GLY A 292 64.20 -33.60 -2.40
C GLY A 292 65.29 -33.40 -1.33
N PRO A 293 66.29 -34.30 -1.21
CA PRO A 293 67.18 -34.36 -0.04
C PRO A 293 68.13 -33.16 0.16
N HIS A 294 68.16 -32.20 -0.77
CA HIS A 294 69.08 -31.07 -0.74
C HIS A 294 68.38 -29.78 -1.18
N GLY A 295 67.48 -29.26 -0.34
CA GLY A 295 66.91 -27.92 -0.49
C GLY A 295 67.93 -26.86 -0.07
N GLN A 296 68.63 -26.28 -1.05
CA GLN A 296 69.50 -25.12 -0.85
C GLN A 296 68.65 -23.88 -0.49
N THR A 297 68.96 -23.28 0.65
CA THR A 297 68.42 -22.00 1.11
C THR A 297 68.82 -20.88 0.14
N GLN A 298 67.84 -20.31 -0.57
CA GLN A 298 68.02 -19.07 -1.32
C GLN A 298 67.89 -17.84 -0.39
N PRO A 299 68.65 -16.76 -0.60
CA PRO A 299 68.82 -15.70 0.39
C PRO A 299 67.61 -14.75 0.45
N ILE A 300 67.17 -14.46 1.68
CA ILE A 300 66.20 -13.39 1.96
C ILE A 300 66.91 -12.02 1.87
N PRO A 301 66.33 -10.99 1.22
CA PRO A 301 66.91 -9.66 1.20
C PRO A 301 66.84 -9.02 2.58
N TYR A 302 68.00 -8.58 3.05
CA TYR A 302 68.25 -8.04 4.39
C TYR A 302 67.69 -6.63 4.63
N THR A 303 67.54 -6.38 5.95
CA THR A 303 67.44 -5.10 6.69
C THR A 303 66.00 -4.59 6.94
N ASN A 304 65.60 -4.24 8.17
CA ASN A 304 66.35 -3.59 9.25
C ASN A 304 65.76 -3.97 10.63
N THR A 305 66.43 -4.78 11.44
CA THR A 305 66.11 -4.97 12.87
C THR A 305 67.36 -4.77 13.72
N SER A 306 67.21 -3.98 14.79
CA SER A 306 68.26 -3.39 15.60
C SER A 306 68.72 -4.31 16.74
N TYR A 307 69.46 -5.36 16.43
CA TYR A 307 70.23 -6.14 17.41
C TYR A 307 71.63 -6.48 16.89
N PRO A 308 72.66 -6.50 17.76
CA PRO A 308 74.04 -6.75 17.35
C PRO A 308 74.26 -8.22 16.94
N PRO A 309 75.12 -8.48 15.92
CA PRO A 309 75.37 -9.83 15.42
C PRO A 309 76.25 -10.67 16.38
N PRO A 310 76.03 -12.00 16.46
CA PRO A 310 76.88 -12.90 17.23
C PRO A 310 78.25 -13.15 16.55
N PRO A 311 79.30 -13.53 17.32
CA PRO A 311 80.65 -13.69 16.81
C PRO A 311 80.82 -14.96 15.94
N PRO A 312 81.75 -14.95 14.95
CA PRO A 312 81.93 -16.05 14.02
C PRO A 312 82.67 -17.26 14.65
N ILE A 313 82.17 -18.46 14.36
CA ILE A 313 82.75 -19.75 14.77
C ILE A 313 83.74 -20.22 13.68
N HIS A 314 84.94 -20.59 14.11
CA HIS A 314 86.02 -21.10 13.26
C HIS A 314 85.78 -22.59 12.93
N ASN A 315 85.84 -22.91 11.64
CA ASN A 315 85.58 -24.25 11.10
C ASN A 315 86.83 -25.12 11.23
N ASN A 316 86.73 -26.34 11.76
CA ASN A 316 87.79 -27.34 11.64
C ASN A 316 87.23 -28.70 11.23
N GLN A 317 87.83 -29.26 10.18
CA GLN A 317 87.47 -30.52 9.52
C GLN A 317 87.79 -31.73 10.40
N THR A 318 86.93 -32.74 10.40
CA THR A 318 87.37 -34.15 10.47
C THR A 318 86.32 -35.12 9.88
N THR A 319 86.83 -35.92 8.95
CA THR A 319 86.38 -37.17 8.30
C THR A 319 85.45 -38.15 9.04
N GLY A 320 84.59 -38.82 8.26
CA GLY A 320 83.98 -40.12 8.62
C GLY A 320 83.01 -40.68 7.56
N ARG A 321 83.48 -41.61 6.70
CA ARG A 321 82.67 -42.46 5.80
C ARG A 321 82.07 -43.62 6.60
N THR A 322 80.86 -44.09 6.24
CA THR A 322 80.52 -45.53 6.15
C THR A 322 79.21 -45.79 5.40
N ASN A 323 79.25 -46.84 4.58
CA ASN A 323 78.19 -47.39 3.73
C ASN A 323 77.22 -48.30 4.50
N ALA A 324 75.96 -48.41 4.04
CA ALA A 324 75.05 -49.57 4.16
C ALA A 324 73.67 -49.19 3.55
N TYR A 325 72.78 -50.05 3.03
CA TYR A 325 72.79 -51.35 2.36
C TYR A 325 71.32 -51.56 1.90
N GLU A 326 71.09 -51.64 0.59
CA GLU A 326 70.13 -52.45 -0.19
C GLU A 326 68.58 -52.49 0.04
N PRO A 327 67.83 -52.97 -0.99
CA PRO A 327 66.47 -52.53 -1.34
C PRO A 327 65.42 -53.65 -1.17
N PHE A 328 64.12 -53.34 -1.36
CA PHE A 328 63.18 -54.31 -1.95
C PHE A 328 62.12 -53.64 -2.83
N ARG A 329 61.76 -54.42 -3.85
CA ARG A 329 60.91 -54.16 -5.02
C ARG A 329 59.65 -55.03 -4.84
N HIS A 330 58.51 -54.52 -5.31
CA HIS A 330 57.25 -55.24 -5.63
C HIS A 330 56.39 -55.76 -4.47
N ALA A 331 55.17 -55.23 -4.31
CA ALA A 331 53.95 -55.74 -4.94
C ALA A 331 52.86 -54.65 -4.90
#